data_AF-A0A2W6S218-F1
#
_entry.id   AF-A0A2W6S218-F1
#
_cell.length_a   1.000
_cell.length_b   1.000
_cell.length_c   1.000
_cell.angle_alpha   90.00
_cell.angle_beta   90.00
_cell.angle_gamma   90.00
#
_symmetry.space_group_name_H-M   'P 1'
#
loop_
_entity.id
_entity.type
_entity.pdbx_description
1 polymer ?
#
loop_
_entity_poly.entity_id
_entity_poly.type
_entity_poly.pdbx_seq_one_letter_code
_entity_poly.pdbx_strand_id
1 'polypeptide(L)'
;MLTVGAVVGTHPTLEVAALLEAAPTKDEFQTSEQHVANVKQFLATLPAQVQGGQLCVSPIADQKLFDYDADAQVLWANVEAASGTRIFRTAHGRITVRDVVSDEWDSVVSDRVMTNALGVSVDGLHATGKAASVGFTSEQMDAFHRKLPYHRFKSAYGSKAMSVLMDPNQARDVKPHAMLVFQYRLRSPYLAQGTDVHAAMMDSPGSFAIEKSVVLGDLIAVGIVDGRTGEVLAVTRNEADPAL
;
A
#
# COMPACT_ATOMS: atom_id res chain seq x y z
N MET A 1 -2.85 17.20 4.78
CA MET A 1 -4.11 16.46 4.97
C MET A 1 -4.84 16.36 3.65
N LEU A 2 -5.38 15.20 3.31
CA LEU A 2 -6.23 15.05 2.12
C LEU A 2 -7.53 15.83 2.30
N THR A 3 -7.73 16.77 1.39
CA THR A 3 -8.89 17.67 1.32
C THR A 3 -9.22 17.87 -0.14
N VAL A 4 -10.49 17.73 -0.51
CA VAL A 4 -10.94 17.91 -1.91
C VAL A 4 -10.56 19.31 -2.42
N GLY A 5 -10.04 19.37 -3.65
CA GLY A 5 -9.53 20.58 -4.30
C GLY A 5 -8.13 21.01 -3.87
N ALA A 6 -7.52 20.38 -2.86
CA ALA A 6 -6.13 20.64 -2.50
C ALA A 6 -5.17 19.87 -3.42
N VAL A 7 -3.96 20.40 -3.61
CA VAL A 7 -2.87 19.69 -4.29
C VAL A 7 -2.08 18.88 -3.26
N VAL A 8 -1.90 17.59 -3.53
CA VAL A 8 -1.10 16.67 -2.73
C VAL A 8 -0.03 16.01 -3.58
N GLY A 9 1.17 15.90 -3.01
CA GLY A 9 2.26 15.10 -3.58
C GLY A 9 2.36 13.75 -2.88
N THR A 10 2.83 12.75 -3.61
CA THR A 10 3.25 11.46 -3.06
C THR A 10 4.76 11.41 -2.95
N HIS A 11 5.28 10.48 -2.15
CA HIS A 11 6.71 10.21 -2.06
C HIS A 11 7.01 8.77 -2.48
N PRO A 12 8.23 8.47 -2.97
CA PRO A 12 8.70 7.10 -3.06
C PRO A 12 8.77 6.49 -1.65
N THR A 13 8.23 5.29 -1.47
CA THR A 13 8.32 4.60 -0.17
C THR A 13 9.72 4.08 0.06
N LEU A 14 10.47 3.78 -1.02
CA LEU A 14 11.87 3.39 -0.92
C LEU A 14 12.73 4.44 -0.17
N GLU A 15 12.53 5.73 -0.45
CA GLU A 15 13.27 6.81 0.22
C GLU A 15 12.91 6.91 1.71
N VAL A 16 11.62 6.80 2.03
CA VAL A 16 11.16 6.82 3.43
C VAL A 16 11.65 5.59 4.18
N ALA A 17 11.64 4.42 3.55
CA ALA A 17 12.18 3.20 4.15
C ALA A 17 13.67 3.36 4.49
N ALA A 18 14.48 3.90 3.56
CA ALA A 18 15.90 4.14 3.78
C ALA A 18 16.17 5.09 4.96
N LEU A 19 15.36 6.15 5.12
CA LEU A 19 15.45 7.05 6.28
C LEU A 19 15.14 6.35 7.61
N LEU A 20 14.23 5.37 7.58
CA LEU A 20 13.75 4.65 8.75
C LEU A 20 14.59 3.41 9.11
N GLU A 21 15.57 3.02 8.28
CA GLU A 21 16.49 1.90 8.59
C GLU A 21 17.29 2.15 9.88
N ALA A 22 17.63 3.42 10.13
CA ALA A 22 18.35 3.84 11.34
C ALA A 22 17.42 4.04 12.56
N ALA A 23 16.13 3.71 12.45
CA ALA A 23 15.21 3.87 13.56
C ALA A 23 15.64 3.01 14.76
N PRO A 24 15.70 3.59 15.98
CA PRO A 24 16.13 2.84 17.14
C PRO A 24 15.16 1.70 17.42
N THR A 25 15.68 0.49 17.59
CA THR A 25 14.95 -0.68 18.08
C THR A 25 15.11 -0.80 19.59
N LYS A 26 14.05 -1.20 20.30
CA LYS A 26 14.15 -1.41 21.74
C LYS A 26 15.01 -2.63 22.02
N ASP A 27 16.07 -2.45 22.80
CA ASP A 27 16.89 -3.56 23.31
C ASP A 27 16.46 -3.99 24.73
N GLU A 28 17.01 -5.11 25.19
CA GLU A 28 16.69 -5.70 26.51
C GLU A 28 17.24 -4.90 27.71
N PHE A 29 18.19 -4.00 27.47
CA PHE A 29 18.84 -3.17 28.50
C PHE A 29 18.25 -1.76 28.60
N GLN A 30 17.28 -1.43 27.72
CA GLN A 30 16.63 -0.14 27.63
C GLN A 30 15.23 -0.15 28.27
N THR A 31 14.92 0.84 29.11
CA THR A 31 13.55 1.02 29.62
C THR A 31 12.61 1.51 28.52
N SER A 32 11.31 1.27 28.66
CA SER A 32 10.33 1.76 27.67
C SER A 32 10.35 3.29 27.53
N GLU A 33 10.59 4.03 28.60
CA GLU A 33 10.69 5.50 28.58
C GLU A 33 11.93 5.98 27.85
N GLN A 34 13.09 5.34 28.09
CA GLN A 34 14.32 5.63 27.35
C GLN A 34 14.15 5.35 25.86
N HIS A 35 13.47 4.25 25.52
CA HIS A 35 13.19 3.92 24.14
C HIS A 35 12.31 4.98 23.46
N VAL A 36 11.23 5.40 24.10
CA VAL A 36 10.34 6.47 23.61
C VAL A 36 11.10 7.79 23.44
N ALA A 37 12.00 8.13 24.37
CA ALA A 37 12.83 9.33 24.26
C ALA A 37 13.78 9.27 23.05
N ASN A 38 14.47 8.14 22.86
CA ASN A 38 15.37 7.93 21.71
C ASN A 38 14.62 7.97 20.39
N VAL A 39 13.44 7.35 20.32
CA VAL A 39 12.54 7.43 19.16
C VAL A 39 12.14 8.88 18.87
N LYS A 40 11.75 9.64 19.90
CA LYS A 40 11.37 11.05 19.73
C LYS A 40 12.54 11.90 19.20
N GLN A 41 13.75 11.67 19.70
CA GLN A 41 14.95 12.33 19.20
C GLN A 41 15.26 11.95 17.76
N PHE A 42 15.17 10.66 17.41
CA PHE A 42 15.35 10.17 16.05
C PHE A 42 14.34 10.80 15.08
N LEU A 43 13.05 10.81 15.41
CA LEU A 43 12.04 11.45 14.54
C LEU A 43 12.36 12.93 14.30
N ALA A 44 12.90 13.64 15.30
CA ALA A 44 13.28 15.05 15.17
C ALA A 44 14.48 15.28 14.23
N THR A 45 15.24 14.24 13.85
CA THR A 45 16.32 14.35 12.85
C THR A 45 15.84 14.15 11.41
N LEU A 46 14.65 13.59 11.22
CA LEU A 46 14.10 13.29 9.90
C LEU A 46 13.63 14.56 9.16
N PRO A 47 13.44 14.55 7.84
CA PRO A 47 12.87 15.70 7.13
C PRO A 47 11.49 16.07 7.68
N ALA A 48 11.16 17.37 7.73
CA ALA A 48 9.92 17.90 8.31
C ALA A 48 8.64 17.21 7.79
N GLN A 49 8.66 16.78 6.53
CA GLN A 49 7.57 16.04 5.87
C GLN A 49 7.30 14.68 6.55
N VAL A 50 8.35 14.03 7.05
CA VAL A 50 8.29 12.74 7.78
C VAL A 50 7.98 12.96 9.27
N GLN A 51 8.49 14.06 9.86
CA GLN A 51 8.24 14.39 11.29
C GLN A 51 6.76 14.66 11.58
N GLY A 52 6.06 15.32 10.66
CA GLY A 52 4.74 15.92 10.87
C GLY A 52 3.52 15.01 10.66
N GLY A 53 3.72 13.73 10.34
CA GLY A 53 2.68 12.71 10.50
C GLY A 53 1.56 12.67 9.47
N GLN A 54 1.77 13.17 8.24
CA GLN A 54 0.83 12.96 7.13
C GLN A 54 1.57 12.73 5.82
N LEU A 55 2.15 11.54 5.71
CA LEU A 55 2.76 11.05 4.48
C LEU A 55 1.67 10.52 3.54
N CYS A 56 1.95 10.55 2.24
CA CYS A 56 1.03 10.13 1.20
C CYS A 56 1.75 9.17 0.27
N VAL A 57 1.24 7.94 0.20
CA VAL A 57 1.73 6.92 -0.72
C VAL A 57 0.66 6.67 -1.79
N SER A 58 1.10 6.38 -3.00
CA SER A 58 0.22 5.86 -4.05
C SER A 58 0.72 4.46 -4.45
N PRO A 59 -0.18 3.50 -4.72
CA PRO A 59 0.25 2.25 -5.35
C PRO A 59 0.90 2.54 -6.70
N ILE A 60 1.71 1.60 -7.18
CA ILE A 60 2.20 1.63 -8.57
C ILE A 60 1.01 1.89 -9.50
N ALA A 61 1.16 2.88 -10.38
CA ALA A 61 0.06 3.37 -11.21
C ALA A 61 -0.53 2.23 -12.07
N ASP A 62 -1.77 1.86 -11.78
CA ASP A 62 -2.52 0.86 -12.53
C ASP A 62 -3.92 1.38 -12.87
N GLN A 63 -4.15 1.65 -14.15
CA GLN A 63 -5.45 2.10 -14.65
C GLN A 63 -6.56 1.06 -14.43
N LYS A 64 -6.23 -0.23 -14.21
CA LYS A 64 -7.21 -1.27 -13.91
C LYS A 64 -7.91 -1.07 -12.57
N LEU A 65 -7.35 -0.22 -11.69
CA LEU A 65 -7.99 0.19 -10.44
C LEU A 65 -9.19 1.11 -10.68
N PHE A 66 -9.36 1.67 -11.88
CA PHE A 66 -10.40 2.66 -12.16
C PHE A 66 -11.42 2.19 -13.19
N ASP A 67 -12.69 2.40 -12.88
CA ASP A 67 -13.81 2.13 -13.79
C ASP A 67 -14.76 3.33 -13.81
N TYR A 68 -15.26 3.67 -15.00
CA TYR A 68 -16.23 4.76 -15.15
C TYR A 68 -17.58 4.18 -15.54
N ASP A 69 -18.58 4.55 -14.75
CA ASP A 69 -19.99 4.28 -15.00
C ASP A 69 -20.60 5.53 -15.63
N ALA A 70 -20.95 5.45 -16.91
CA ALA A 70 -21.50 6.58 -17.66
C ALA A 70 -22.98 6.84 -17.34
N ASP A 71 -23.72 5.80 -16.92
CA ASP A 71 -25.14 5.92 -16.57
C ASP A 71 -25.29 6.58 -15.20
N ALA A 72 -24.43 6.21 -14.25
CA ALA A 72 -24.37 6.84 -12.93
C ALA A 72 -23.53 8.14 -12.91
N GLN A 73 -22.72 8.39 -13.95
CA GLN A 73 -21.73 9.47 -14.00
C GLN A 73 -20.74 9.43 -12.82
N VAL A 74 -20.20 8.24 -12.55
CA VAL A 74 -19.31 7.99 -11.41
C VAL A 74 -18.01 7.38 -11.88
N LEU A 75 -16.89 7.94 -11.43
CA LEU A 75 -15.59 7.29 -11.47
C LEU A 75 -15.39 6.49 -10.18
N TRP A 76 -15.22 5.18 -10.32
CA TRP A 76 -14.93 4.24 -9.26
C TRP A 76 -13.43 3.96 -9.17
N ALA A 77 -12.91 3.88 -7.95
CA ALA A 77 -11.52 3.55 -7.66
C ALA A 77 -11.44 2.35 -6.71
N ASN A 78 -10.74 1.29 -7.11
CA ASN A 78 -10.67 0.02 -6.42
C ASN A 78 -9.66 0.06 -5.27
N VAL A 79 -10.12 0.43 -4.07
CA VAL A 79 -9.26 0.57 -2.89
C VAL A 79 -8.76 -0.79 -2.40
N GLU A 80 -9.62 -1.80 -2.40
CA GLU A 80 -9.24 -3.12 -1.90
C GLU A 80 -8.26 -3.82 -2.85
N ALA A 81 -8.36 -3.66 -4.17
CA ALA A 81 -7.33 -4.16 -5.10
C ALA A 81 -6.01 -3.36 -5.01
N ALA A 82 -6.05 -2.10 -4.59
CA ALA A 82 -4.86 -1.28 -4.36
C ALA A 82 -4.07 -1.67 -3.10
N SER A 83 -4.58 -2.60 -2.28
CA SER A 83 -3.90 -3.09 -1.08
C SER A 83 -3.94 -4.63 -0.98
N GLY A 84 -2.77 -5.26 -0.79
CA GLY A 84 -2.65 -6.71 -0.71
C GLY A 84 -2.49 -7.20 0.73
N THR A 85 -3.13 -8.30 1.11
CA THR A 85 -2.75 -9.00 2.35
C THR A 85 -1.43 -9.71 2.12
N ARG A 86 -0.40 -9.34 2.87
CA ARG A 86 0.93 -9.93 2.79
C ARG A 86 1.41 -10.41 4.13
N ILE A 87 2.23 -11.44 4.07
CA ILE A 87 2.78 -12.09 5.24
C ILE A 87 4.26 -12.28 4.98
N PHE A 88 5.10 -11.60 5.74
CA PHE A 88 6.54 -11.72 5.60
C PHE A 88 7.16 -12.20 6.91
N ARG A 89 8.24 -12.96 6.76
CA ARG A 89 9.06 -13.42 7.89
C ARG A 89 10.13 -12.38 8.15
N THR A 90 10.17 -11.87 9.37
CA THR A 90 11.18 -10.93 9.86
C THR A 90 12.07 -11.63 10.89
N ALA A 91 13.18 -10.99 11.28
CA ALA A 91 13.98 -11.40 12.43
C ALA A 91 13.18 -11.42 13.76
N HIS A 92 12.07 -10.67 13.83
CA HIS A 92 11.20 -10.54 15.00
C HIS A 92 9.94 -11.43 14.89
N GLY A 93 9.88 -12.33 13.91
CA GLY A 93 8.76 -13.23 13.68
C GLY A 93 7.93 -12.90 12.45
N ARG A 94 6.75 -13.53 12.35
CA ARG A 94 5.83 -13.37 11.23
C ARG A 94 4.96 -12.14 11.42
N ILE A 95 4.95 -11.25 10.44
CA ILE A 95 4.08 -10.07 10.43
C ILE A 95 3.09 -10.21 9.27
N THR A 96 1.83 -9.90 9.55
CA THR A 96 0.76 -9.82 8.56
C THR A 96 0.29 -8.37 8.46
N VAL A 97 0.31 -7.81 7.26
CA VAL A 97 -0.17 -6.45 6.98
C VAL A 97 -1.02 -6.45 5.72
N ARG A 98 -1.80 -5.38 5.56
CA ARG A 98 -2.33 -4.97 4.26
C ARG A 98 -1.38 -3.92 3.72
N ASP A 99 -0.61 -4.25 2.69
CA ASP A 99 0.39 -3.34 2.12
C ASP A 99 -0.08 -2.68 0.83
N VAL A 100 0.35 -1.44 0.65
CA VAL A 100 0.24 -0.68 -0.59
C VAL A 100 1.64 -0.60 -1.18
N VAL A 101 1.88 -1.35 -2.25
CA VAL A 101 3.18 -1.41 -2.93
C VAL A 101 3.32 -0.20 -3.85
N SER A 102 4.33 0.63 -3.60
CA SER A 102 4.60 1.84 -4.39
C SER A 102 5.86 1.75 -5.24
N ASP A 103 6.84 0.94 -4.82
CA ASP A 103 8.12 0.81 -5.51
C ASP A 103 8.51 -0.67 -5.61
N GLU A 104 8.98 -1.06 -6.79
CA GLU A 104 9.56 -2.37 -7.07
C GLU A 104 10.85 -2.19 -7.87
N TRP A 105 11.89 -2.95 -7.53
CA TRP A 105 13.17 -2.94 -8.22
C TRP A 105 13.87 -4.30 -8.15
N ASP A 106 14.94 -4.46 -8.92
CA ASP A 106 15.68 -5.72 -9.06
C ASP A 106 14.77 -6.92 -9.40
N SER A 107 13.64 -6.68 -10.06
CA SER A 107 12.65 -7.70 -10.39
C SER A 107 13.14 -8.61 -11.51
N VAL A 108 13.25 -9.90 -11.22
CA VAL A 108 13.61 -10.95 -12.17
C VAL A 108 12.46 -11.93 -12.26
N VAL A 109 11.97 -12.16 -13.47
CA VAL A 109 10.97 -13.19 -13.78
C VAL A 109 11.60 -14.21 -14.71
N SER A 110 11.48 -15.48 -14.35
CA SER A 110 11.98 -16.60 -15.14
C SER A 110 10.93 -17.69 -15.30
N ASP A 111 10.85 -18.26 -16.49
CA ASP A 111 10.03 -19.43 -16.74
C ASP A 111 10.61 -20.65 -16.03
N ARG A 112 9.73 -21.52 -15.53
CA ARG A 112 10.10 -22.78 -14.91
C ARG A 112 9.07 -23.85 -15.25
N VAL A 113 9.52 -25.03 -15.66
CA VAL A 113 8.62 -26.18 -15.82
C VAL A 113 8.47 -26.91 -14.49
N MET A 114 7.22 -27.13 -14.08
CA MET A 114 6.88 -27.91 -12.88
C MET A 114 6.32 -29.26 -13.29
N THR A 115 7.06 -30.34 -13.02
CA THR A 115 6.63 -31.70 -13.31
C THR A 115 6.23 -32.42 -12.02
N ASN A 116 5.03 -32.99 -11.97
CA ASN A 116 4.58 -33.79 -10.84
C ASN A 116 5.09 -35.25 -10.92
N ALA A 117 4.86 -36.03 -9.86
CA ALA A 117 5.29 -37.44 -9.80
C ALA A 117 4.66 -38.36 -10.85
N LEU A 118 3.60 -37.91 -11.54
CA LEU A 118 2.92 -38.63 -12.62
C LEU A 118 3.42 -38.23 -14.03
N GLY A 119 4.44 -37.34 -14.11
CA GLY A 119 5.00 -36.86 -15.38
C GLY A 119 4.20 -35.73 -16.04
N VAL A 120 3.16 -35.20 -15.40
CA VAL A 120 2.42 -34.04 -15.89
C VAL A 120 3.25 -32.78 -15.64
N SER A 121 3.48 -32.01 -16.70
CA SER A 121 4.26 -30.77 -16.65
C SER A 121 3.35 -29.56 -16.87
N VAL A 122 3.60 -28.50 -16.11
CA VAL A 122 2.92 -27.21 -16.24
C VAL A 122 3.99 -26.13 -16.31
N ASP A 123 3.84 -25.20 -17.24
CA ASP A 123 4.67 -23.99 -17.29
C ASP A 123 4.30 -23.11 -16.10
N GLY A 124 5.31 -22.77 -15.33
CA GLY A 124 5.21 -21.93 -14.15
C GLY A 124 6.14 -20.74 -14.24
N LEU A 125 5.94 -19.80 -13.33
CA LEU A 125 6.74 -18.60 -13.22
C LEU A 125 7.46 -18.59 -11.87
N HIS A 126 8.71 -18.18 -11.89
CA HIS A 126 9.45 -17.83 -10.69
C HIS A 126 9.79 -16.35 -10.73
N ALA A 127 9.46 -15.62 -9.66
CA ALA A 127 9.77 -14.21 -9.53
C ALA A 127 10.59 -13.92 -8.27
N THR A 128 11.67 -13.17 -8.43
CA THR A 128 12.41 -12.57 -7.32
C THR A 128 12.45 -11.06 -7.53
N GLY A 129 12.71 -10.33 -6.45
CA GLY A 129 12.83 -8.88 -6.54
C GLY A 129 12.78 -8.24 -5.17
N LYS A 130 12.77 -6.92 -5.19
CA LYS A 130 12.68 -6.08 -4.00
C LYS A 130 11.52 -5.11 -4.14
N ALA A 131 10.87 -4.81 -3.03
CA ALA A 131 9.78 -3.84 -3.01
C ALA A 131 9.77 -3.00 -1.74
N ALA A 132 9.24 -1.79 -1.87
CA ALA A 132 8.93 -0.92 -0.74
C ALA A 132 7.42 -0.66 -0.72
N SER A 133 6.84 -0.81 0.46
CA SER A 133 5.40 -0.66 0.64
C SER A 133 5.07 0.01 1.97
N VAL A 134 3.89 0.61 2.03
CA VAL A 134 3.33 1.07 3.30
C VAL A 134 2.36 0.02 3.80
N GLY A 135 2.61 -0.48 5.01
CA GLY A 135 1.81 -1.52 5.65
C GLY A 135 0.87 -0.97 6.71
N PHE A 136 -0.39 -1.33 6.60
CA PHE A 136 -1.45 -1.06 7.57
C PHE A 136 -1.86 -2.36 8.27
N THR A 137 -2.44 -2.29 9.46
CA THR A 137 -3.01 -3.50 10.07
C THR A 137 -4.22 -3.98 9.28
N SER A 138 -4.42 -5.30 9.22
CA SER A 138 -5.61 -5.87 8.59
C SER A 138 -6.89 -5.31 9.22
N GLU A 139 -6.92 -5.15 10.55
CA GLU A 139 -8.08 -4.60 11.27
C GLU A 139 -8.42 -3.16 10.82
N GLN A 140 -7.43 -2.28 10.71
CA GLN A 140 -7.64 -0.90 10.26
C GLN A 140 -8.16 -0.87 8.82
N MET A 141 -7.56 -1.66 7.93
CA MET A 141 -7.97 -1.72 6.53
C MET A 141 -9.36 -2.36 6.36
N ASP A 142 -9.66 -3.42 7.09
CA ASP A 142 -10.98 -4.07 7.04
C ASP A 142 -12.07 -3.14 7.61
N ALA A 143 -11.76 -2.38 8.67
CA ALA A 143 -12.64 -1.33 9.18
C ALA A 143 -12.87 -0.22 8.15
N PHE A 144 -11.83 0.21 7.44
CA PHE A 144 -11.94 1.18 6.36
C PHE A 144 -12.76 0.65 5.18
N HIS A 145 -12.48 -0.56 4.70
CA HIS A 145 -13.19 -1.23 3.61
C HIS A 145 -14.69 -1.41 3.89
N ARG A 146 -15.10 -1.58 5.15
CA ARG A 146 -16.52 -1.64 5.52
C ARG A 146 -17.27 -0.34 5.27
N LYS A 147 -16.58 0.81 5.29
CA LYS A 147 -17.17 2.13 4.99
C LYS A 147 -17.39 2.33 3.48
N LEU A 148 -16.72 1.54 2.64
CA LEU A 148 -16.76 1.67 1.20
C LEU A 148 -17.91 0.85 0.58
N PRO A 149 -18.59 1.40 -0.44
CA PRO A 149 -19.51 0.63 -1.25
C PRO A 149 -18.79 -0.51 -1.99
N TYR A 150 -19.57 -1.52 -2.37
CA TYR A 150 -19.10 -2.58 -3.25
C TYR A 150 -19.33 -2.14 -4.70
N HIS A 151 -18.32 -2.29 -5.56
CA HIS A 151 -18.43 -2.07 -7.00
C HIS A 151 -17.91 -3.27 -7.78
N ARG A 152 -18.59 -3.64 -8.86
CA ARG A 152 -18.13 -4.68 -9.78
C ARG A 152 -17.37 -4.03 -10.93
N PHE A 153 -16.06 -4.03 -10.84
CA PHE A 153 -15.17 -3.51 -11.88
C PHE A 153 -15.24 -4.35 -13.14
N LYS A 154 -15.19 -3.71 -14.32
CA LYS A 154 -15.12 -4.41 -15.61
C LYS A 154 -13.80 -5.18 -15.79
N SER A 155 -12.72 -4.65 -15.22
CA SER A 155 -11.34 -5.15 -15.34
C SER A 155 -10.91 -6.08 -14.21
N ALA A 156 -11.73 -6.26 -13.17
CA ALA A 156 -11.34 -6.96 -11.94
C ALA A 156 -12.54 -7.62 -11.26
N TYR A 157 -12.27 -8.42 -10.23
CA TYR A 157 -13.32 -8.90 -9.33
C TYR A 157 -13.99 -7.73 -8.61
N GLY A 158 -15.27 -7.89 -8.27
CA GLY A 158 -15.96 -6.85 -7.53
C GLY A 158 -15.37 -6.70 -6.13
N SER A 159 -15.24 -5.45 -5.68
CA SER A 159 -14.35 -5.08 -4.59
C SER A 159 -14.81 -3.78 -3.91
N LYS A 160 -14.23 -3.47 -2.75
CA LYS A 160 -14.52 -2.24 -2.01
C LYS A 160 -13.87 -1.02 -2.67
N ALA A 161 -14.71 -0.05 -3.01
CA ALA A 161 -14.34 1.05 -3.90
C ALA A 161 -14.70 2.42 -3.33
N MET A 162 -13.90 3.42 -3.69
CA MET A 162 -14.29 4.83 -3.59
C MET A 162 -14.97 5.27 -4.88
N SER A 163 -15.83 6.27 -4.78
CA SER A 163 -16.51 6.88 -5.91
C SER A 163 -16.37 8.40 -5.89
N VAL A 164 -16.39 8.99 -7.09
CA VAL A 164 -16.52 10.44 -7.28
C VAL A 164 -17.47 10.70 -8.44
N LEU A 165 -18.42 11.63 -8.24
CA LEU A 165 -19.30 12.09 -9.30
C LEU A 165 -18.49 12.88 -10.31
N MET A 166 -18.63 12.55 -11.59
CA MET A 166 -17.79 13.11 -12.63
C MET A 166 -18.49 13.05 -13.99
N ASP A 167 -18.58 14.19 -14.67
CA ASP A 167 -19.14 14.27 -16.01
C ASP A 167 -18.29 13.47 -17.03
N PRO A 168 -18.89 12.94 -18.11
CA PRO A 168 -18.17 12.08 -19.05
C PRO A 168 -16.92 12.71 -19.69
N ASN A 169 -16.94 14.02 -19.96
CA ASN A 169 -15.80 14.72 -20.54
C ASN A 169 -14.65 14.85 -19.54
N GLN A 170 -14.97 15.16 -18.28
CA GLN A 170 -13.98 15.21 -17.20
C GLN A 170 -13.40 13.82 -16.93
N ALA A 171 -14.25 12.79 -16.90
CA ALA A 171 -13.79 11.41 -16.70
C ALA A 171 -12.86 10.90 -17.80
N ARG A 172 -13.09 11.28 -19.06
CA ARG A 172 -12.19 10.96 -20.17
C ARG A 172 -10.80 11.59 -20.03
N ASP A 173 -10.73 12.80 -19.48
CA ASP A 173 -9.47 13.53 -19.26
C ASP A 173 -8.74 13.05 -18.00
N VAL A 174 -9.47 12.81 -16.89
CA VAL A 174 -8.89 12.49 -15.59
C VAL A 174 -8.55 11.01 -15.44
N LYS A 175 -9.43 10.09 -15.86
CA LYS A 175 -9.26 8.64 -15.62
C LYS A 175 -7.90 8.09 -16.04
N PRO A 176 -7.31 8.46 -17.20
CA PRO A 176 -6.00 7.97 -17.61
C PRO A 176 -4.86 8.30 -16.64
N HIS A 177 -5.04 9.33 -15.82
CA HIS A 177 -4.06 9.85 -14.87
C HIS A 177 -4.52 9.76 -13.42
N ALA A 178 -5.70 9.19 -13.16
CA ALA A 178 -6.23 9.08 -11.81
C ALA A 178 -5.33 8.18 -10.96
N MET A 179 -5.11 8.60 -9.71
CA MET A 179 -4.30 7.88 -8.73
C MET A 179 -5.07 7.72 -7.43
N LEU A 180 -4.90 6.58 -6.77
CA LEU A 180 -5.30 6.40 -5.38
C LEU A 180 -4.17 6.90 -4.49
N VAL A 181 -4.48 7.63 -3.43
CA VAL A 181 -3.50 8.12 -2.47
C VAL A 181 -3.92 7.73 -1.07
N PHE A 182 -3.05 7.04 -0.36
CA PHE A 182 -3.23 6.64 1.04
C PHE A 182 -2.45 7.60 1.91
N GLN A 183 -3.17 8.36 2.72
CA GLN A 183 -2.59 9.23 3.72
C GLN A 183 -2.40 8.46 5.01
N TYR A 184 -1.19 8.52 5.59
CA TYR A 184 -0.85 7.76 6.78
C TYR A 184 0.04 8.53 7.75
N ARG A 185 0.02 8.05 9.00
CA ARG A 185 0.95 8.46 10.06
C ARG A 185 1.85 7.30 10.40
N LEU A 186 3.15 7.57 10.56
CA LEU A 186 4.13 6.57 10.97
C LEU A 186 3.75 5.93 12.32
N ARG A 187 3.84 4.61 12.38
CA ARG A 187 3.55 3.81 13.58
C ARG A 187 4.79 3.02 14.00
N SER A 188 5.09 2.99 15.30
CA SER A 188 6.17 2.13 15.81
C SER A 188 5.74 0.65 15.86
N PRO A 189 6.60 -0.31 15.45
CA PRO A 189 7.92 -0.12 14.86
C PRO A 189 7.83 0.46 13.43
N TYR A 190 8.64 1.47 13.08
CA TYR A 190 8.43 2.25 11.85
C TYR A 190 8.74 1.51 10.55
N LEU A 191 9.62 0.53 10.63
CA LEU A 191 10.07 -0.24 9.49
C LEU A 191 10.05 -1.71 9.87
N ALA A 192 9.56 -2.54 8.96
CA ALA A 192 9.68 -3.98 9.05
C ALA A 192 10.31 -4.50 7.76
N GLN A 193 11.35 -5.32 7.90
CA GLN A 193 12.07 -5.92 6.78
C GLN A 193 11.90 -7.44 6.82
N GLY A 194 11.63 -8.03 5.66
CA GLY A 194 11.49 -9.47 5.54
C GLY A 194 11.28 -9.92 4.11
N THR A 195 11.05 -11.21 3.93
CA THR A 195 10.77 -11.77 2.61
C THR A 195 9.35 -12.30 2.57
N ASP A 196 8.59 -11.84 1.58
CA ASP A 196 7.30 -12.42 1.20
C ASP A 196 7.55 -13.58 0.26
N VAL A 197 7.12 -14.77 0.70
CA VAL A 197 7.45 -16.02 0.02
C VAL A 197 6.17 -16.78 -0.28
N HIS A 198 6.01 -17.12 -1.54
CA HIS A 198 4.95 -18.01 -2.00
C HIS A 198 5.57 -19.15 -2.79
N ALA A 199 5.36 -20.37 -2.31
CA ALA A 199 5.73 -21.56 -3.04
C ALA A 199 4.68 -21.87 -4.10
N ALA A 200 5.12 -22.34 -5.27
CA ALA A 200 4.20 -22.75 -6.32
C ALA A 200 3.40 -23.98 -5.89
N MET A 201 2.14 -24.01 -6.31
CA MET A 201 1.21 -25.13 -6.12
C MET A 201 0.65 -25.55 -7.48
N MET A 202 0.07 -26.74 -7.61
CA MET A 202 -0.51 -27.17 -8.89
C MET A 202 -1.58 -26.21 -9.42
N ASP A 203 -2.38 -25.61 -8.52
CA ASP A 203 -3.42 -24.64 -8.88
C ASP A 203 -2.90 -23.21 -9.06
N SER A 204 -1.65 -22.95 -8.66
CA SER A 204 -0.98 -21.67 -8.76
C SER A 204 0.48 -21.91 -9.11
N PRO A 205 0.80 -22.13 -10.40
CA PRO A 205 2.15 -22.49 -10.84
C PRO A 205 3.15 -21.31 -10.77
N GLY A 206 2.83 -20.27 -9.99
CA GLY A 206 3.73 -19.16 -9.68
C GLY A 206 4.40 -19.36 -8.34
N SER A 207 5.72 -19.17 -8.28
CA SER A 207 6.46 -19.02 -7.03
C SER A 207 7.13 -17.66 -6.98
N PHE A 208 7.20 -17.05 -5.79
CA PHE A 208 7.94 -15.81 -5.63
C PHE A 208 8.65 -15.73 -4.28
N ALA A 209 9.75 -14.99 -4.28
CA ALA A 209 10.49 -14.58 -3.09
C ALA A 209 10.86 -13.10 -3.24
N ILE A 210 10.07 -12.23 -2.62
CA ILE A 210 10.24 -10.77 -2.72
C ILE A 210 10.76 -10.25 -1.39
N GLU A 211 11.96 -9.66 -1.39
CA GLU A 211 12.47 -8.91 -0.24
C GLU A 211 11.68 -7.60 -0.11
N LYS A 212 11.14 -7.33 1.07
CA LYS A 212 10.26 -6.17 1.30
C LYS A 212 10.74 -5.33 2.46
N SER A 213 10.76 -4.03 2.21
CA SER A 213 10.83 -3.00 3.25
C SER A 213 9.44 -2.39 3.41
N VAL A 214 8.83 -2.63 4.57
CA VAL A 214 7.46 -2.21 4.88
C VAL A 214 7.48 -1.08 5.89
N VAL A 215 7.14 0.13 5.45
CA VAL A 215 6.93 1.28 6.34
C VAL A 215 5.59 1.08 7.04
N LEU A 216 5.60 0.99 8.36
CA LEU A 216 4.38 0.74 9.13
C LEU A 216 3.68 2.06 9.46
N GLY A 217 2.38 2.10 9.20
CA GLY A 217 1.57 3.30 9.41
C GLY A 217 0.17 3.02 9.90
N ASP A 218 -0.43 4.04 10.50
CA ASP A 218 -1.87 4.14 10.74
C ASP A 218 -2.51 4.85 9.55
N LEU A 219 -3.50 4.21 8.94
CA LEU A 219 -4.27 4.82 7.85
C LEU A 219 -5.10 6.00 8.38
N ILE A 220 -4.93 7.18 7.79
CA ILE A 220 -5.70 8.39 8.11
C ILE A 220 -6.84 8.60 7.12
N ALA A 221 -6.57 8.48 5.82
CA ALA A 221 -7.54 8.71 4.77
C ALA A 221 -7.07 8.07 3.46
N VAL A 222 -8.00 7.83 2.55
CA VAL A 222 -7.72 7.47 1.15
C VAL A 222 -8.38 8.52 0.26
N GLY A 223 -7.70 8.90 -0.81
CA GLY A 223 -8.18 9.86 -1.78
C GLY A 223 -8.03 9.39 -3.22
N ILE A 224 -8.86 9.96 -4.10
CA ILE A 224 -8.68 9.91 -5.55
C ILE A 224 -8.07 11.24 -5.97
N VAL A 225 -7.01 11.21 -6.76
CA VAL A 225 -6.23 12.39 -7.16
C VAL A 225 -6.02 12.39 -8.68
N ASP A 226 -6.00 13.56 -9.33
CA ASP A 226 -5.46 13.67 -10.69
C ASP A 226 -3.93 13.64 -10.62
N GLY A 227 -3.32 12.56 -11.12
CA GLY A 227 -1.88 12.35 -11.07
C GLY A 227 -1.04 13.36 -11.85
N ARG A 228 -1.64 14.18 -12.72
CA ARG A 228 -0.93 15.28 -13.42
C ARG A 228 -0.75 16.49 -12.52
N THR A 229 -1.80 16.86 -11.79
CA THR A 229 -1.87 18.11 -11.03
C THR A 229 -1.67 17.90 -9.53
N GLY A 230 -1.85 16.67 -9.04
CA GLY A 230 -1.94 16.36 -7.62
C GLY A 230 -3.26 16.80 -6.99
N GLU A 231 -4.25 17.26 -7.76
CA GLU A 231 -5.52 17.73 -7.21
C GLU A 231 -6.36 16.57 -6.65
N VAL A 232 -6.78 16.70 -5.39
CA VAL A 232 -7.63 15.72 -4.71
C VAL A 232 -9.08 15.87 -5.17
N LEU A 233 -9.61 14.81 -5.77
CA LEU A 233 -10.95 14.76 -6.36
C LEU A 233 -11.99 14.19 -5.38
N ALA A 234 -11.60 13.22 -4.55
CA ALA A 234 -12.44 12.65 -3.52
C ALA A 234 -11.60 12.16 -2.34
N VAL A 235 -12.20 12.13 -1.14
CA VAL A 235 -11.55 11.67 0.08
C VAL A 235 -12.52 10.86 0.91
N THR A 236 -12.07 9.73 1.43
CA THR A 236 -12.73 8.99 2.50
C THR A 236 -11.79 8.89 3.69
N ARG A 237 -12.24 9.36 4.85
CA ARG A 237 -11.43 9.41 6.05
C ARG A 237 -11.57 8.13 6.85
N ASN A 238 -10.45 7.64 7.35
CA ASN A 238 -10.44 6.61 8.35
C ASN A 238 -10.65 7.26 9.72
N GLU A 239 -11.91 7.51 10.06
CA GLU A 239 -12.29 7.87 11.43
C GLU A 239 -11.97 6.69 12.36
N ALA A 240 -10.76 6.70 12.91
CA ALA A 240 -10.47 6.19 14.23
C ALA A 240 -10.25 7.44 15.09
N ASP A 241 -11.20 7.69 15.99
CA ASP A 241 -11.13 8.74 16.99
C ASP A 241 -9.77 8.66 17.72
N PRO A 242 -8.97 9.74 17.84
CA PRO A 242 -7.67 9.72 18.52
C PRO A 242 -7.75 9.55 20.05
N ALA A 243 -8.83 8.98 20.58
CA ALA A 243 -9.08 8.77 22.00
C ALA A 243 -9.26 7.28 22.34
N LEU A 244 -8.28 6.44 21.99
CA LEU A 244 -8.01 5.15 22.64
C LEU A 244 -6.50 4.93 22.74
#